data_AF-A0A7V9SYN5-F1
#
_entry.id   AF-A0A7V9SYN5-F1
#
_cell.length_a   1.000
_cell.length_b   1.000
_cell.length_c   1.000
_cell.angle_alpha   90.00
_cell.angle_beta   90.00
_cell.angle_gamma   90.00
#
_symmetry.space_group_name_H-M   'P 1'
#
loop_
_entity.id
_entity.type
_entity.pdbx_description
1 polymer ?
#
loop_
_entity_poly.entity_id
_entity_poly.type
_entity_poly.pdbx_seq_one_letter_code
_entity_poly.pdbx_strand_id
1 'polypeptide(L)'
;MPKPTAIKSRLRKIVKTGAFLLFVLFIIAAAFIFWSDREKDVIVKYVRNENLPTVRADWRGTPVDEKNRFVNHEFPFLPKMSELLRWQLSANPQKAEKESDKTRLAVLDPTEFLQSEQDGILWLGHAGFFIRLNGKTILTDAIFGKPPFVKPFVDVPSPIEKIKAVDYVLISHDHRDHCDEETIKQIARKFPAAEFLAGLGAEDLLNGWTPASKLQTAGWFQQFALSSDDIKIYFLPTRHWSRRALFDTNKRLWGSFVIESAQTTIYFGGDSGYGNHYKELAALFPKIDFAILGVGAYEPRWFMQPNHNSPDDAFQAFIDSNARNFIPMHFGRFDLSDEPPGEPLRLLNEKAKELNLTDKIKVLQINESLEFQPLDGG
;
A
#
# COMPACT_ATOMS: atom_id res chain seq x y z
N MET A 1 15.92 29.39 54.92
CA MET A 1 16.47 28.65 53.75
C MET A 1 16.49 27.16 54.09
N PRO A 2 15.86 26.26 53.31
CA PRO A 2 15.89 24.83 53.59
C PRO A 2 17.32 24.28 53.40
N LYS A 3 17.77 23.43 54.33
CA LYS A 3 19.14 22.87 54.35
C LYS A 3 19.44 22.09 53.04
N PRO A 4 20.62 22.27 52.41
CA PRO A 4 20.97 21.66 51.12
C PRO A 4 20.90 20.11 51.05
N THR A 5 20.81 19.43 52.19
CA THR A 5 20.66 17.97 52.31
C THR A 5 19.24 17.46 52.01
N ALA A 6 18.19 18.23 52.30
CA ALA A 6 16.80 17.81 52.07
C ALA A 6 16.40 17.86 50.59
N ILE A 7 16.98 18.79 49.83
CA ILE A 7 16.78 18.92 48.37
C ILE A 7 17.45 17.74 47.64
N LYS A 8 18.67 17.36 48.05
CA LYS A 8 19.39 16.20 47.49
C LYS A 8 18.68 14.86 47.74
N SER A 9 18.02 14.68 48.88
CA SER A 9 17.29 13.43 49.17
C SER A 9 15.98 13.31 48.38
N ARG A 10 15.23 14.42 48.22
CA ARG A 10 14.05 14.49 47.35
C ARG A 10 14.39 14.25 45.88
N LEU A 11 15.46 14.88 45.37
CA LEU A 11 15.93 14.63 43.99
C LEU A 11 16.33 13.16 43.79
N ARG A 12 17.09 12.55 44.71
CA ARG A 12 17.44 11.13 44.62
C ARG A 12 16.22 10.21 44.63
N LYS A 13 15.17 10.55 45.38
CA LYS A 13 13.92 9.77 45.43
C LYS A 13 13.14 9.89 44.10
N ILE A 14 13.04 11.10 43.54
CA ILE A 14 12.41 11.33 42.22
C ILE A 14 13.18 10.62 41.10
N VAL A 15 14.52 10.71 41.09
CA VAL A 15 15.36 10.00 40.11
C VAL A 15 15.23 8.48 40.24
N LYS A 16 15.18 7.95 41.48
CA LYS A 16 14.95 6.51 41.71
C LYS A 16 13.56 6.05 41.27
N THR A 17 12.51 6.82 41.56
CA THR A 17 11.14 6.50 41.11
C THR A 17 11.02 6.58 39.58
N GLY A 18 11.63 7.58 38.94
CA GLY A 18 11.68 7.69 37.48
C GLY A 18 12.46 6.55 36.82
N ALA A 19 13.62 6.18 37.38
CA ALA A 19 14.41 5.04 36.91
C ALA A 19 13.65 3.71 37.10
N PHE A 20 12.93 3.54 38.22
CA PHE A 20 12.08 2.37 38.43
C PHE A 20 10.93 2.30 37.43
N LEU A 21 10.26 3.42 37.14
CA LEU A 21 9.18 3.46 36.16
C LEU A 21 9.68 3.12 34.75
N LEU A 22 10.85 3.66 34.36
CA LEU A 22 11.51 3.33 33.09
C LEU A 22 11.90 1.85 33.02
N PHE A 23 12.39 1.28 34.12
CA PHE A 23 12.72 -0.14 34.20
C PHE A 23 11.48 -1.03 34.07
N VAL A 24 10.36 -0.67 34.71
CA VAL A 24 9.08 -1.38 34.57
C VAL A 24 8.56 -1.29 33.14
N LEU A 25 8.59 -0.12 32.51
CA LEU A 25 8.22 0.06 31.10
C LEU A 25 9.11 -0.77 30.17
N PHE A 26 10.41 -0.84 30.44
CA PHE A 26 11.34 -1.69 29.70
C PHE A 26 10.99 -3.17 29.84
N ILE A 27 10.69 -3.67 31.05
CA ILE A 27 10.26 -5.05 31.25
C ILE A 27 8.96 -5.33 30.48
N ILE A 28 7.98 -4.42 30.55
CA ILE A 28 6.71 -4.57 29.84
C ILE A 28 6.94 -4.63 28.32
N ALA A 29 7.78 -3.74 27.78
CA ALA A 29 8.15 -3.73 26.37
C ALA A 29 8.87 -5.03 25.96
N ALA A 30 9.83 -5.49 26.76
CA ALA A 30 10.56 -6.74 26.51
C ALA A 30 9.63 -7.97 26.56
N ALA A 31 8.72 -8.02 27.53
CA ALA A 31 7.71 -9.07 27.63
C ALA A 31 6.76 -9.06 26.43
N PHE A 32 6.36 -7.88 25.96
CA PHE A 32 5.53 -7.72 24.77
C PHE A 32 6.23 -8.21 23.50
N ILE A 33 7.51 -7.84 23.28
CA ILE A 33 8.31 -8.31 22.14
C ILE A 33 8.37 -9.84 22.15
N PHE A 34 8.72 -10.43 23.29
CA PHE A 34 8.84 -11.88 23.41
C PHE A 34 7.50 -12.62 23.20
N TRP A 35 6.40 -12.04 23.67
CA TRP A 35 5.06 -12.60 23.47
C TRP A 35 4.63 -12.54 22.00
N SER A 36 4.79 -11.38 21.35
CA SER A 36 4.45 -11.17 19.93
C SER A 36 5.19 -12.14 19.01
N ASP A 37 6.48 -12.38 19.27
CA ASP A 37 7.32 -13.21 18.41
C ASP A 37 7.07 -14.72 18.53
N ARG A 38 6.29 -15.16 19.54
CA ARG A 38 5.87 -16.57 19.70
C ARG A 38 4.62 -16.94 18.91
N GLU A 39 3.89 -15.94 18.41
CA GLU A 39 2.66 -16.18 17.69
C GLU A 39 2.93 -16.88 16.35
N LYS A 40 1.99 -17.73 15.94
CA LYS A 40 2.02 -18.44 14.66
C LYS A 40 0.82 -18.06 13.82
N ASP A 41 0.98 -18.16 12.52
CA ASP A 41 0.02 -17.88 11.46
C ASP A 41 -0.41 -19.17 10.78
N VAL A 42 -1.12 -20.00 11.55
CA VAL A 42 -1.70 -21.23 11.02
C VAL A 42 -3.09 -20.92 10.50
N ILE A 43 -3.34 -21.21 9.22
CA ILE A 43 -4.67 -21.08 8.63
C ILE A 43 -5.60 -22.09 9.30
N VAL A 44 -6.69 -21.62 9.90
CA VAL A 44 -7.68 -22.49 10.55
C VAL A 44 -9.07 -22.39 9.93
N LYS A 45 -9.40 -21.26 9.31
CA LYS A 45 -10.69 -21.05 8.65
C LYS A 45 -10.58 -20.02 7.52
N TYR A 46 -11.66 -19.92 6.77
CA TYR A 46 -11.80 -18.99 5.65
C TYR A 46 -13.01 -18.09 5.89
N VAL A 47 -12.90 -16.81 5.53
CA VAL A 47 -13.96 -15.81 5.64
C VAL A 47 -14.18 -15.10 4.31
N ARG A 48 -15.40 -14.66 4.04
CA ARG A 48 -15.77 -13.96 2.80
C ARG A 48 -16.95 -13.03 3.06
N ASN A 49 -17.18 -12.09 2.15
CA ASN A 49 -18.43 -11.34 2.12
C ASN A 49 -19.49 -12.17 1.38
N GLU A 50 -20.49 -12.71 2.09
CA GLU A 50 -21.52 -13.58 1.49
C GLU A 50 -22.39 -12.88 0.43
N ASN A 51 -22.37 -11.55 0.38
CA ASN A 51 -23.16 -10.77 -0.58
C ASN A 51 -22.41 -10.46 -1.88
N LEU A 52 -21.13 -10.80 -1.99
CA LEU A 52 -20.31 -10.49 -3.16
C LEU A 52 -19.96 -11.75 -3.95
N PRO A 53 -20.10 -11.74 -5.29
CA PRO A 53 -19.70 -12.86 -6.12
C PRO A 53 -18.17 -13.00 -6.13
N THR A 54 -17.69 -14.17 -6.54
CA THR A 54 -16.26 -14.44 -6.71
C THR A 54 -15.90 -14.76 -8.16
N VAL A 55 -14.75 -14.25 -8.61
CA VAL A 55 -14.18 -14.58 -9.92
C VAL A 55 -13.57 -15.99 -9.94
N ARG A 56 -13.35 -16.59 -8.77
CA ARG A 56 -12.71 -17.89 -8.63
C ARG A 56 -13.67 -18.89 -7.96
N ALA A 57 -14.25 -19.79 -8.75
CA ALA A 57 -15.31 -20.70 -8.30
C ALA A 57 -14.90 -21.69 -7.19
N ASP A 58 -13.62 -22.10 -7.15
CA ASP A 58 -13.06 -23.01 -6.14
C ASP A 58 -12.57 -22.27 -4.88
N TRP A 59 -12.67 -20.94 -4.83
CA TRP A 59 -12.19 -20.14 -3.70
C TRP A 59 -13.08 -20.33 -2.46
N ARG A 60 -12.45 -20.74 -1.36
CA ARG A 60 -13.12 -21.04 -0.08
C ARG A 60 -13.34 -19.83 0.82
N GLY A 61 -12.72 -18.69 0.51
CA GLY A 61 -12.66 -17.51 1.38
C GLY A 61 -11.22 -17.08 1.64
N THR A 62 -11.04 -15.90 2.24
CA THR A 62 -9.75 -15.38 2.69
C THR A 62 -9.33 -16.12 3.96
N PRO A 63 -8.12 -16.69 4.02
CA PRO A 63 -7.66 -17.43 5.19
C PRO A 63 -7.44 -16.52 6.41
N VAL A 64 -7.84 -17.03 7.57
CA VAL A 64 -7.52 -16.43 8.87
C VAL A 64 -7.04 -17.49 9.87
N ASP A 65 -6.29 -17.03 10.87
CA ASP A 65 -5.79 -17.86 11.96
C ASP A 65 -6.79 -18.01 13.13
N GLU A 66 -6.37 -18.70 14.19
CA GLU A 66 -7.16 -18.94 15.41
C GLU A 66 -7.60 -17.65 16.12
N LYS A 67 -6.91 -16.52 15.88
CA LYS A 67 -7.20 -15.20 16.45
C LYS A 67 -8.00 -14.31 15.51
N ASN A 68 -8.50 -14.85 14.40
CA ASN A 68 -9.15 -14.11 13.31
C ASN A 68 -8.24 -13.08 12.64
N ARG A 69 -6.93 -13.32 12.63
CA ARG A 69 -6.00 -12.51 11.86
C ARG A 69 -5.90 -13.07 10.45
N PHE A 70 -5.93 -12.19 9.45
CA PHE A 70 -5.67 -12.57 8.07
C PHE A 70 -4.25 -13.11 7.92
N VAL A 71 -4.10 -14.05 6.99
CA VAL A 71 -2.84 -14.73 6.71
C VAL A 71 -2.64 -14.77 5.18
N ASN A 72 -1.40 -14.70 4.70
CA ASN A 72 -1.14 -14.95 3.29
C ASN A 72 -1.46 -16.41 2.92
N HIS A 73 -2.04 -16.64 1.74
CA HIS A 73 -2.31 -18.01 1.27
C HIS A 73 -1.02 -18.81 1.10
N GLU A 74 -0.04 -18.17 0.47
CA GLU A 74 1.33 -18.65 0.35
C GLU A 74 2.23 -17.79 1.24
N PHE A 75 3.25 -18.40 1.84
CA PHE A 75 4.19 -17.71 2.73
C PHE A 75 3.48 -16.92 3.85
N PRO A 76 2.78 -17.60 4.77
CA PRO A 76 2.28 -16.97 5.99
C PRO A 76 3.34 -16.07 6.62
N PHE A 77 2.93 -14.85 6.99
CA PHE A 77 3.80 -13.86 7.60
C PHE A 77 3.13 -13.17 8.78
N LEU A 78 3.89 -13.09 9.89
CA LEU A 78 3.62 -12.19 11.00
C LEU A 78 4.87 -11.34 11.27
N PRO A 79 4.72 -10.00 11.36
CA PRO A 79 5.83 -9.12 11.65
C PRO A 79 6.35 -9.37 13.07
N LYS A 80 7.64 -9.68 13.20
CA LYS A 80 8.30 -9.84 14.49
C LYS A 80 8.92 -8.53 14.95
N MET A 81 8.66 -8.17 16.21
CA MET A 81 9.20 -6.93 16.77
C MET A 81 10.71 -7.01 16.96
N SER A 82 11.25 -8.20 17.23
CA SER A 82 12.70 -8.40 17.27
C SER A 82 13.38 -8.20 15.91
N GLU A 83 12.75 -8.61 14.82
CA GLU A 83 13.28 -8.42 13.46
C GLU A 83 13.26 -6.94 13.07
N LEU A 84 12.19 -6.21 13.40
CA LEU A 84 12.14 -4.76 13.21
C LEU A 84 13.25 -4.04 14.01
N LEU A 85 13.43 -4.39 15.29
CA LEU A 85 14.50 -3.82 16.12
C LEU A 85 15.88 -4.17 15.59
N ARG A 86 16.08 -5.41 15.13
CA ARG A 86 17.33 -5.86 14.50
C ARG A 86 17.64 -4.99 13.30
N TRP A 87 16.66 -4.73 12.43
CA TRP A 87 16.85 -3.85 11.28
C TRP A 87 17.25 -2.44 11.71
N GLN A 88 16.47 -1.80 12.60
CA GLN A 88 16.74 -0.43 13.06
C GLN A 88 18.12 -0.24 13.73
N LEU A 89 18.68 -1.30 14.32
CA LEU A 89 19.99 -1.30 14.96
C LEU A 89 21.12 -1.79 14.05
N SER A 90 20.80 -2.40 12.91
CA SER A 90 21.78 -2.91 11.96
C SER A 90 22.36 -1.76 11.13
N ALA A 91 23.60 -1.94 10.67
CA ALA A 91 24.18 -1.01 9.72
C ALA A 91 23.47 -1.16 8.36
N ASN A 92 23.02 -0.05 7.80
CA ASN A 92 22.58 0.01 6.40
C ASN A 92 23.83 0.00 5.49
N PRO A 93 24.06 -1.05 4.69
CA PRO A 93 25.22 -1.15 3.79
C PRO A 93 25.27 -0.04 2.74
N GLN A 94 24.10 0.49 2.35
CA GLN A 94 23.93 1.52 1.34
C GLN A 94 23.85 2.94 1.92
N LYS A 95 24.10 3.12 3.23
CA LYS A 95 23.88 4.41 3.92
C LYS A 95 24.56 5.60 3.23
N ALA A 96 25.83 5.45 2.85
CA ALA A 96 26.59 6.52 2.21
C ALA A 96 26.02 6.89 0.84
N GLU A 97 25.64 5.88 0.04
CA GLU A 97 25.00 6.08 -1.26
C GLU A 97 23.65 6.79 -1.10
N LYS A 98 22.80 6.30 -0.20
CA LYS A 98 21.49 6.88 0.12
C LYS A 98 21.57 8.34 0.56
N GLU A 99 22.52 8.70 1.41
CA GLU A 99 22.71 10.09 1.86
C GLU A 99 23.22 11.00 0.73
N SER A 100 24.04 10.46 -0.16
CA SER A 100 24.58 11.17 -1.32
C SER A 100 23.57 11.34 -2.46
N ASP A 101 22.60 10.44 -2.58
CA ASP A 101 21.62 10.42 -3.66
C ASP A 101 20.63 11.60 -3.60
N LYS A 102 20.71 12.44 -4.64
CA LYS A 102 19.88 13.65 -4.80
C LYS A 102 18.74 13.46 -5.80
N THR A 103 18.50 12.24 -6.25
CA THR A 103 17.40 11.93 -7.18
C THR A 103 16.07 12.32 -6.56
N ARG A 104 15.33 13.19 -7.22
CA ARG A 104 13.98 13.62 -6.82
C ARG A 104 13.11 13.65 -8.06
N LEU A 105 11.89 13.15 -7.94
CA LEU A 105 10.91 13.20 -9.02
C LEU A 105 10.45 14.65 -9.23
N ALA A 106 10.21 15.00 -10.48
CA ALA A 106 9.52 16.23 -10.80
C ALA A 106 8.07 16.14 -10.29
N VAL A 107 7.55 17.27 -9.81
CA VAL A 107 6.14 17.42 -9.45
C VAL A 107 5.51 18.35 -10.49
N LEU A 108 4.69 17.78 -11.36
CA LEU A 108 4.05 18.48 -12.46
C LEU A 108 2.71 19.10 -12.03
N ASP A 109 2.13 19.95 -12.90
CA ASP A 109 0.77 20.45 -12.73
C ASP A 109 -0.24 19.49 -13.37
N PRO A 110 -1.12 18.82 -12.60
CA PRO A 110 -2.06 17.84 -13.14
C PRO A 110 -3.32 18.48 -13.74
N THR A 111 -3.43 19.82 -13.80
CA THR A 111 -4.69 20.52 -14.12
C THR A 111 -5.28 20.10 -15.46
N GLU A 112 -4.47 20.00 -16.52
CA GLU A 112 -4.96 19.65 -17.86
C GLU A 112 -5.69 18.31 -17.86
N PHE A 113 -5.04 17.25 -17.36
CA PHE A 113 -5.63 15.92 -17.31
C PHE A 113 -6.84 15.84 -16.35
N LEU A 114 -6.74 16.44 -15.16
CA LEU A 114 -7.83 16.43 -14.17
C LEU A 114 -9.07 17.21 -14.64
N GLN A 115 -8.89 18.19 -15.52
CA GLN A 115 -9.98 18.98 -16.10
C GLN A 115 -10.50 18.43 -17.44
N SER A 116 -9.80 17.48 -18.05
CA SER A 116 -10.25 16.77 -19.24
C SER A 116 -11.27 15.66 -18.91
N GLU A 117 -11.88 15.10 -19.95
CA GLU A 117 -12.69 13.87 -19.90
C GLU A 117 -11.93 12.66 -20.48
N GLN A 118 -10.63 12.82 -20.73
CA GLN A 118 -9.79 11.78 -21.33
C GLN A 118 -9.53 10.66 -20.32
N ASP A 119 -9.75 9.42 -20.77
CA ASP A 119 -9.38 8.23 -19.99
C ASP A 119 -7.86 8.09 -19.90
N GLY A 120 -7.37 7.65 -18.75
CA GLY A 120 -5.95 7.53 -18.48
C GLY A 120 -5.62 7.35 -17.00
N ILE A 121 -4.32 7.29 -16.71
CA ILE A 121 -3.76 7.07 -15.38
C ILE A 121 -2.86 8.26 -15.04
N LEU A 122 -3.11 8.95 -13.94
CA LEU A 122 -2.27 10.00 -13.41
C LEU A 122 -1.65 9.55 -12.09
N TRP A 123 -0.33 9.66 -11.98
CA TRP A 123 0.38 9.25 -10.77
C TRP A 123 0.40 10.38 -9.75
N LEU A 124 -0.24 10.20 -8.60
CA LEU A 124 -0.26 11.18 -7.49
C LEU A 124 0.98 11.04 -6.57
N GLY A 125 1.90 10.14 -6.92
CA GLY A 125 3.11 9.81 -6.16
C GLY A 125 2.89 8.69 -5.13
N HIS A 126 3.97 7.97 -4.81
CA HIS A 126 3.94 6.75 -3.99
C HIS A 126 3.04 5.66 -4.62
N ALA A 127 2.03 5.16 -3.92
CA ALA A 127 1.00 4.26 -4.44
C ALA A 127 -0.30 4.99 -4.86
N GLY A 128 -0.31 6.32 -4.78
CA GLY A 128 -1.47 7.14 -5.10
C GLY A 128 -1.68 7.27 -6.60
N PHE A 129 -2.85 6.89 -7.12
CA PHE A 129 -3.22 7.15 -8.51
C PHE A 129 -4.61 7.77 -8.64
N PHE A 130 -4.75 8.66 -9.62
CA PHE A 130 -6.03 9.06 -10.18
C PHE A 130 -6.20 8.32 -11.50
N ILE A 131 -7.28 7.56 -11.65
CA ILE A 131 -7.56 6.78 -12.85
C ILE A 131 -8.92 7.22 -13.38
N ARG A 132 -8.97 7.56 -14.67
CA ARG A 132 -10.22 7.71 -15.40
C ARG A 132 -10.36 6.54 -16.37
N LEU A 133 -11.44 5.78 -16.22
CA LEU A 133 -11.70 4.60 -17.04
C LEU A 133 -13.19 4.48 -17.33
N ASN A 134 -13.54 4.49 -18.62
CA ASN A 134 -14.91 4.47 -19.11
C ASN A 134 -15.78 5.54 -18.43
N GLY A 135 -15.23 6.75 -18.29
CA GLY A 135 -15.89 7.88 -17.63
C GLY A 135 -16.00 7.80 -16.10
N LYS A 136 -15.51 6.73 -15.45
CA LYS A 136 -15.45 6.62 -13.98
C LYS A 136 -14.12 7.13 -13.46
N THR A 137 -14.17 7.89 -12.39
CA THR A 137 -13.00 8.40 -11.69
C THR A 137 -12.72 7.56 -10.43
N ILE A 138 -11.51 7.03 -10.35
CA ILE A 138 -11.05 6.14 -9.30
C ILE A 138 -9.80 6.73 -8.66
N LEU A 139 -9.74 6.71 -7.33
CA LEU A 139 -8.52 6.97 -6.57
C LEU A 139 -8.01 5.68 -5.96
N THR A 140 -6.72 5.37 -6.09
CA THR A 140 -6.08 4.25 -5.38
C THR A 140 -5.11 4.81 -4.35
N ASP A 141 -5.15 4.34 -3.11
CA ASP A 141 -4.18 4.65 -2.04
C ASP A 141 -3.70 6.11 -1.99
N ALA A 142 -4.63 7.04 -2.22
CA ALA A 142 -4.31 8.45 -2.38
C ALA A 142 -3.87 9.06 -1.04
N ILE A 143 -2.78 9.82 -1.09
CA ILE A 143 -2.26 10.59 0.04
C ILE A 143 -2.13 12.05 -0.40
N PHE A 144 -2.90 12.95 0.18
CA PHE A 144 -2.91 14.37 -0.16
C PHE A 144 -2.13 15.25 0.82
N GLY A 145 -1.69 14.66 1.93
CA GLY A 145 -0.89 15.33 2.95
C GLY A 145 0.40 14.59 3.26
N LYS A 146 0.84 14.78 4.50
CA LYS A 146 1.98 14.07 5.09
C LYS A 146 1.47 13.11 6.16
N PRO A 147 1.45 11.79 5.88
CA PRO A 147 0.96 10.84 6.85
C PRO A 147 1.88 10.79 8.09
N PRO A 148 1.34 10.51 9.29
CA PRO A 148 2.13 10.47 10.51
C PRO A 148 3.30 9.47 10.42
N PHE A 149 4.45 9.87 10.94
CA PHE A 149 5.69 9.06 11.01
C PHE A 149 6.33 8.69 9.67
N VAL A 150 5.82 9.21 8.55
CA VAL A 150 6.40 9.01 7.22
C VAL A 150 7.17 10.25 6.80
N LYS A 151 8.40 10.08 6.33
CA LYS A 151 9.28 11.17 5.93
C LYS A 151 9.26 11.32 4.40
N PRO A 152 8.84 12.47 3.84
CA PRO A 152 8.86 12.68 2.40
C PRO A 152 10.27 13.03 1.89
N PHE A 153 10.57 12.59 0.65
CA PHE A 153 11.70 13.08 -0.14
C PHE A 153 11.35 14.35 -0.92
N VAL A 154 10.09 14.48 -1.33
CA VAL A 154 9.53 15.58 -2.11
C VAL A 154 8.20 16.00 -1.51
N ASP A 155 7.94 17.30 -1.49
CA ASP A 155 6.63 17.83 -1.12
C ASP A 155 5.71 17.77 -2.34
N VAL A 156 4.54 17.16 -2.17
CA VAL A 156 3.53 16.99 -3.23
C VAL A 156 2.28 17.79 -2.84
N PRO A 157 1.96 18.88 -3.55
CA PRO A 157 0.73 19.62 -3.29
C PRO A 157 -0.49 18.74 -3.54
N SER A 158 -1.49 18.83 -2.67
CA SER A 158 -2.76 18.14 -2.88
C SER A 158 -3.44 18.63 -4.17
N PRO A 159 -3.76 17.74 -5.12
CA PRO A 159 -4.55 18.10 -6.29
C PRO A 159 -6.05 18.03 -6.03
N ILE A 160 -6.49 17.77 -4.79
CA ILE A 160 -7.91 17.52 -4.48
C ILE A 160 -8.81 18.66 -4.97
N GLU A 161 -8.34 19.92 -4.94
CA GLU A 161 -9.11 21.05 -5.44
C GLU A 161 -9.38 21.03 -6.94
N LYS A 162 -8.51 20.39 -7.70
CA LYS A 162 -8.59 20.24 -9.16
C LYS A 162 -9.42 19.03 -9.59
N ILE A 163 -9.72 18.09 -8.69
CA ILE A 163 -10.52 16.91 -8.98
C ILE A 163 -12.01 17.28 -9.00
N LYS A 164 -12.68 17.02 -10.13
CA LYS A 164 -14.11 17.34 -10.33
C LYS A 164 -15.04 16.37 -9.62
N ALA A 165 -14.77 15.07 -9.73
CA ALA A 165 -15.60 13.99 -9.21
C ALA A 165 -14.73 12.78 -8.85
N VAL A 166 -15.23 11.94 -7.95
CA VAL A 166 -14.65 10.63 -7.61
C VAL A 166 -15.81 9.67 -7.44
N ASP A 167 -15.79 8.57 -8.19
CA ASP A 167 -16.78 7.50 -8.09
C ASP A 167 -16.33 6.44 -7.08
N TYR A 168 -15.04 6.05 -7.13
CA TYR A 168 -14.50 4.98 -6.31
C TYR A 168 -13.17 5.35 -5.64
N VAL A 169 -12.99 4.93 -4.40
CA VAL A 169 -11.73 5.04 -3.64
C VAL A 169 -11.30 3.65 -3.23
N LEU A 170 -10.20 3.17 -3.80
CA LEU A 170 -9.65 1.83 -3.55
C LEU A 170 -8.54 1.92 -2.52
N ILE A 171 -8.65 1.12 -1.46
CA ILE A 171 -7.70 1.08 -0.36
C ILE A 171 -7.13 -0.33 -0.28
N SER A 172 -5.85 -0.49 -0.64
CA SER A 172 -5.20 -1.80 -0.69
C SER A 172 -5.03 -2.40 0.70
N HIS A 173 -4.58 -1.60 1.66
CA HIS A 173 -4.33 -2.01 3.04
C HIS A 173 -4.23 -0.81 3.99
N ASP A 174 -4.05 -1.08 5.29
CA ASP A 174 -4.22 -0.08 6.35
C ASP A 174 -2.92 0.65 6.78
N HIS A 175 -1.79 0.48 6.08
CA HIS A 175 -0.58 1.24 6.42
C HIS A 175 -0.75 2.74 6.09
N ARG A 176 -0.01 3.59 6.80
CA ARG A 176 -0.26 5.04 6.85
C ARG A 176 0.05 5.76 5.54
N ASP A 177 0.94 5.20 4.74
CA ASP A 177 1.34 5.67 3.43
C ASP A 177 0.42 5.21 2.28
N HIS A 178 -0.57 4.36 2.58
CA HIS A 178 -1.64 3.94 1.66
C HIS A 178 -3.03 4.37 2.14
N CYS A 179 -3.21 4.50 3.45
CA CYS A 179 -4.47 4.80 4.11
C CYS A 179 -4.29 5.89 5.18
N ASP A 180 -4.40 7.14 4.75
CA ASP A 180 -4.29 8.33 5.59
C ASP A 180 -5.67 8.87 6.00
N GLU A 181 -5.89 9.01 7.31
CA GLU A 181 -7.17 9.42 7.88
C GLU A 181 -7.64 10.78 7.36
N GLU A 182 -6.73 11.75 7.29
CA GLU A 182 -7.06 13.11 6.88
C GLU A 182 -7.39 13.15 5.39
N THR A 183 -6.62 12.44 4.57
CA THR A 183 -6.90 12.30 3.13
C THR A 183 -8.27 11.65 2.87
N ILE A 184 -8.57 10.53 3.53
CA ILE A 184 -9.87 9.84 3.37
C ILE A 184 -11.02 10.73 3.82
N LYS A 185 -10.89 11.44 4.95
CA LYS A 185 -11.91 12.38 5.43
C LYS A 185 -12.12 13.56 4.46
N GLN A 186 -11.05 14.07 3.85
CA GLN A 186 -11.15 15.12 2.84
C GLN A 186 -11.91 14.64 1.60
N ILE A 187 -11.58 13.45 1.09
CA ILE A 187 -12.27 12.84 -0.05
C ILE A 187 -13.74 12.61 0.28
N ALA A 188 -14.05 12.02 1.43
CA ALA A 188 -15.43 11.76 1.87
C ALA A 188 -16.28 13.03 2.01
N ARG A 189 -15.68 14.14 2.48
CA ARG A 189 -16.36 15.44 2.60
C ARG A 189 -16.60 16.07 1.22
N LYS A 190 -15.62 16.01 0.32
CA LYS A 190 -15.70 16.66 -0.99
C LYS A 190 -16.56 15.86 -1.98
N PHE A 191 -16.49 14.54 -1.93
CA PHE A 191 -17.16 13.62 -2.85
C PHE A 191 -18.08 12.65 -2.07
N PRO A 192 -19.20 13.14 -1.50
CA PRO A 192 -20.08 12.32 -0.65
C PRO A 192 -20.76 11.14 -1.39
N ALA A 193 -20.75 11.16 -2.72
CA ALA A 193 -21.27 10.08 -3.55
C ALA A 193 -20.27 8.92 -3.72
N ALA A 194 -18.96 9.17 -3.52
CA ALA A 194 -17.89 8.20 -3.77
C ALA A 194 -18.08 6.95 -2.91
N GLU A 195 -17.85 5.79 -3.50
CA GLU A 195 -17.83 4.49 -2.83
C GLU A 195 -16.39 4.14 -2.44
N PHE A 196 -16.18 3.74 -1.19
CA PHE A 196 -14.89 3.33 -0.63
C PHE A 196 -14.84 1.81 -0.63
N LEU A 197 -13.84 1.24 -1.30
CA LEU A 197 -13.70 -0.20 -1.51
C LEU A 197 -12.40 -0.68 -0.86
N ALA A 198 -12.50 -1.66 0.04
CA ALA A 198 -11.37 -2.15 0.83
C ALA A 198 -11.46 -3.66 1.12
N GLY A 199 -10.44 -4.20 1.79
CA GLY A 199 -10.46 -5.57 2.29
C GLY A 199 -11.36 -5.75 3.52
N LEU A 200 -11.80 -6.99 3.77
CA LEU A 200 -12.53 -7.38 4.99
C LEU A 200 -11.83 -6.88 6.27
N GLY A 201 -12.62 -6.46 7.25
CA GLY A 201 -12.14 -5.99 8.55
C GLY A 201 -11.79 -4.51 8.57
N ALA A 202 -11.58 -3.87 7.41
CA ALA A 202 -11.26 -2.44 7.32
C ALA A 202 -12.39 -1.52 7.84
N GLU A 203 -13.61 -2.05 8.00
CA GLU A 203 -14.76 -1.35 8.57
C GLU A 203 -14.53 -0.82 9.97
N ASP A 204 -13.71 -1.50 10.78
CA ASP A 204 -13.40 -1.07 12.15
C ASP A 204 -12.67 0.29 12.21
N LEU A 205 -12.01 0.65 11.10
CA LEU A 205 -11.22 1.87 10.91
C LEU A 205 -11.98 2.87 10.04
N LEU A 206 -12.41 2.43 8.86
CA LEU A 206 -12.92 3.30 7.80
C LEU A 206 -14.32 3.84 8.10
N ASN A 207 -15.16 3.14 8.89
CA ASN A 207 -16.47 3.68 9.29
C ASN A 207 -16.37 5.00 10.08
N GLY A 208 -15.22 5.27 10.72
CA GLY A 208 -14.98 6.54 11.40
C GLY A 208 -14.56 7.68 10.46
N TRP A 209 -14.21 7.36 9.21
CA TRP A 209 -13.61 8.28 8.23
C TRP A 209 -14.46 8.48 6.99
N THR A 210 -15.36 7.53 6.69
CA THR A 210 -16.24 7.52 5.52
C THR A 210 -17.71 7.44 5.96
N PRO A 211 -18.67 7.83 5.08
CA PRO A 211 -20.06 7.49 5.30
C PRO A 211 -20.23 5.96 5.28
N ALA A 212 -20.84 5.38 6.32
CA ALA A 212 -20.97 3.92 6.44
C ALA A 212 -21.71 3.28 5.25
N SER A 213 -22.69 3.97 4.66
CA SER A 213 -23.43 3.51 3.47
C SER A 213 -22.61 3.51 2.17
N LYS A 214 -21.39 4.02 2.21
CA LYS A 214 -20.48 4.14 1.08
C LYS A 214 -19.25 3.25 1.19
N LEU A 215 -19.10 2.51 2.29
CA LEU A 215 -18.00 1.57 2.46
C LEU A 215 -18.45 0.16 2.08
N GLN A 216 -17.68 -0.50 1.22
CA GLN A 216 -17.85 -1.91 0.90
C GLN A 216 -16.53 -2.64 1.10
N THR A 217 -16.59 -3.83 1.70
CA THR A 217 -15.42 -4.67 1.94
C THR A 217 -15.54 -6.01 1.26
N ALA A 218 -14.42 -6.52 0.77
CA ALA A 218 -14.34 -7.75 0.00
C ALA A 218 -13.23 -8.66 0.55
N GLY A 219 -13.47 -9.97 0.51
CA GLY A 219 -12.41 -10.96 0.57
C GLY A 219 -11.68 -11.05 -0.77
N TRP A 220 -10.59 -11.80 -0.81
CA TRP A 220 -9.85 -12.02 -2.05
C TRP A 220 -10.70 -12.72 -3.11
N PHE A 221 -10.39 -12.49 -4.38
CA PHE A 221 -11.15 -12.99 -5.52
C PHE A 221 -12.64 -12.57 -5.55
N GLN A 222 -13.08 -11.61 -4.74
CA GLN A 222 -14.46 -11.13 -4.79
C GLN A 222 -14.57 -9.88 -5.67
N GLN A 223 -15.69 -9.77 -6.38
CA GLN A 223 -16.05 -8.58 -7.16
C GLN A 223 -16.91 -7.67 -6.29
N PHE A 224 -16.58 -6.38 -6.24
CA PHE A 224 -17.43 -5.39 -5.58
C PHE A 224 -18.74 -5.19 -6.36
N ALA A 225 -19.83 -4.96 -5.63
CA ALA A 225 -21.13 -4.58 -6.18
C ALA A 225 -21.15 -3.06 -6.36
N LEU A 226 -20.92 -2.61 -7.60
CA LEU A 226 -20.86 -1.19 -7.95
C LEU A 226 -22.23 -0.68 -8.41
N SER A 227 -22.41 0.64 -8.33
CA SER A 227 -23.63 1.33 -8.80
C SER A 227 -23.79 1.40 -10.32
N SER A 228 -22.77 1.05 -11.10
CA SER A 228 -22.79 1.00 -12.57
C SER A 228 -22.07 -0.25 -13.10
N ASP A 229 -22.46 -0.70 -14.29
CA ASP A 229 -21.83 -1.79 -15.05
C ASP A 229 -20.71 -1.30 -15.98
N ASP A 230 -20.39 0.00 -15.98
CA ASP A 230 -19.37 0.61 -16.85
C ASP A 230 -17.96 0.02 -16.62
N ILE A 231 -17.68 -0.40 -15.39
CA ILE A 231 -16.44 -1.06 -14.98
C ILE A 231 -16.76 -2.15 -13.95
N LYS A 232 -15.82 -3.08 -13.76
CA LYS A 232 -15.82 -4.05 -12.67
C LYS A 232 -14.56 -3.87 -11.84
N ILE A 233 -14.69 -4.05 -10.53
CA ILE A 233 -13.57 -3.96 -9.60
C ILE A 233 -13.53 -5.24 -8.77
N TYR A 234 -12.37 -5.90 -8.77
CA TYR A 234 -12.14 -7.14 -8.04
C TYR A 234 -11.06 -6.92 -7.00
N PHE A 235 -11.24 -7.47 -5.79
CA PHE A 235 -10.21 -7.48 -4.76
C PHE A 235 -9.43 -8.79 -4.81
N LEU A 236 -8.12 -8.74 -4.95
CA LEU A 236 -7.26 -9.89 -5.21
C LEU A 236 -6.16 -10.03 -4.14
N PRO A 237 -5.55 -11.21 -4.00
CA PRO A 237 -4.48 -11.42 -3.03
C PRO A 237 -3.21 -10.67 -3.41
N THR A 238 -2.57 -10.08 -2.40
CA THR A 238 -1.17 -9.64 -2.42
C THR A 238 -0.43 -10.29 -1.25
N ARG A 239 0.91 -10.40 -1.32
CA ARG A 239 1.72 -10.95 -0.23
C ARG A 239 2.20 -9.80 0.65
N HIS A 240 1.41 -9.48 1.67
CA HIS A 240 1.68 -8.36 2.57
C HIS A 240 1.13 -8.63 3.98
N TRP A 241 0.88 -7.58 4.76
CA TRP A 241 0.35 -7.62 6.11
C TRP A 241 -0.32 -6.29 6.47
N SER A 242 -0.87 -6.17 7.67
CA SER A 242 -1.57 -4.96 8.13
C SER A 242 -1.24 -4.67 9.59
N ARG A 243 -1.10 -3.38 9.96
CA ARG A 243 -1.00 -2.91 11.35
C ARG A 243 -0.99 -1.39 11.46
N ARG A 244 -1.75 -0.84 12.41
CA ARG A 244 -1.65 0.59 12.77
C ARG A 244 -1.34 0.84 14.24
N ALA A 245 -1.70 -0.09 15.11
CA ALA A 245 -1.58 -0.01 16.55
C ALA A 245 -0.85 -1.24 17.14
N LEU A 246 -0.76 -1.33 18.46
CA LEU A 246 -0.01 -2.40 19.12
C LEU A 246 -0.67 -3.78 18.98
N PHE A 247 -2.00 -3.85 18.90
CA PHE A 247 -2.77 -5.10 19.00
C PHE A 247 -3.73 -5.33 17.82
N ASP A 248 -3.43 -4.77 16.65
CA ASP A 248 -4.25 -4.88 15.45
C ASP A 248 -3.56 -5.51 14.25
N THR A 249 -2.42 -6.20 14.48
CA THR A 249 -1.71 -6.92 13.43
C THR A 249 -2.64 -7.89 12.70
N ASN A 250 -2.71 -7.70 11.39
CA ASN A 250 -3.49 -8.47 10.44
C ASN A 250 -4.99 -8.58 10.75
N LYS A 251 -5.56 -7.60 11.47
CA LYS A 251 -7.02 -7.55 11.69
C LYS A 251 -7.80 -7.02 10.49
N ARG A 252 -7.11 -6.36 9.56
CA ARG A 252 -7.68 -5.78 8.35
C ARG A 252 -7.00 -6.40 7.15
N LEU A 253 -7.77 -6.84 6.18
CA LEU A 253 -7.24 -7.54 5.02
C LEU A 253 -6.53 -6.57 4.08
N TRP A 254 -5.38 -6.99 3.58
CA TRP A 254 -4.63 -6.33 2.51
C TRP A 254 -4.94 -6.99 1.17
N GLY A 255 -4.72 -6.29 0.06
CA GLY A 255 -4.96 -6.85 -1.27
C GLY A 255 -4.51 -5.95 -2.39
N SER A 256 -4.76 -6.43 -3.59
CA SER A 256 -4.59 -5.73 -4.86
C SER A 256 -5.97 -5.55 -5.52
N PHE A 257 -6.04 -4.76 -6.58
CA PHE A 257 -7.27 -4.58 -7.35
C PHE A 257 -7.07 -4.91 -8.83
N VAL A 258 -8.08 -5.50 -9.46
CA VAL A 258 -8.27 -5.44 -10.91
C VAL A 258 -9.43 -4.52 -11.20
N ILE A 259 -9.22 -3.54 -12.08
CA ILE A 259 -10.20 -2.58 -12.57
C ILE A 259 -10.38 -2.85 -14.06
N GLU A 260 -11.54 -3.34 -14.44
CA GLU A 260 -11.83 -3.85 -15.79
C GLU A 260 -12.97 -3.05 -16.42
N SER A 261 -12.71 -2.42 -17.57
CA SER A 261 -13.76 -2.00 -18.50
C SER A 261 -13.84 -2.98 -19.66
N ALA A 262 -14.76 -2.74 -20.61
CA ALA A 262 -14.84 -3.53 -21.83
C ALA A 262 -13.57 -3.44 -22.71
N GLN A 263 -12.77 -2.37 -22.58
CA GLN A 263 -11.60 -2.13 -23.43
C GLN A 263 -10.27 -2.26 -22.71
N THR A 264 -10.20 -1.83 -21.45
CA THR A 264 -8.95 -1.70 -20.70
C THR A 264 -9.05 -2.39 -19.35
N THR A 265 -8.03 -3.18 -19.02
CA THR A 265 -7.87 -3.80 -17.70
C THR A 265 -6.61 -3.29 -17.02
N ILE A 266 -6.76 -2.79 -15.79
CA ILE A 266 -5.70 -2.27 -14.95
C ILE A 266 -5.57 -3.16 -13.72
N TYR A 267 -4.37 -3.67 -13.47
CA TYR A 267 -4.01 -4.31 -12.22
C TYR A 267 -3.25 -3.33 -11.33
N PHE A 268 -3.79 -3.04 -10.14
CA PHE A 268 -3.10 -2.30 -9.10
C PHE A 268 -2.64 -3.26 -8.01
N GLY A 269 -1.33 -3.48 -7.91
CA GLY A 269 -0.77 -4.55 -7.08
C GLY A 269 -0.79 -4.31 -5.57
N GLY A 270 -1.04 -3.07 -5.12
CA GLY A 270 -0.73 -2.66 -3.74
C GLY A 270 0.74 -2.94 -3.39
N ASP A 271 1.02 -3.04 -2.11
CA ASP A 271 2.31 -3.57 -1.64
C ASP A 271 2.29 -5.09 -1.65
N SER A 272 3.37 -5.68 -2.16
CA SER A 272 3.49 -7.13 -2.29
C SER A 272 4.95 -7.55 -2.25
N GLY A 273 5.25 -8.64 -1.57
CA GLY A 273 6.41 -9.47 -1.90
C GLY A 273 6.09 -10.46 -3.02
N TYR A 274 7.11 -10.97 -3.71
CA TYR A 274 6.87 -11.88 -4.83
C TYR A 274 6.25 -13.23 -4.39
N GLY A 275 5.37 -13.80 -5.22
CA GLY A 275 4.70 -15.09 -4.99
C GLY A 275 3.87 -15.56 -6.20
N ASN A 276 3.18 -16.72 -6.09
CA ASN A 276 2.45 -17.33 -7.21
C ASN A 276 1.18 -16.55 -7.60
N HIS A 277 0.68 -15.68 -6.72
CA HIS A 277 -0.50 -14.85 -6.96
C HIS A 277 -0.45 -14.05 -8.27
N TYR A 278 0.73 -13.67 -8.78
CA TYR A 278 0.86 -13.02 -10.09
C TYR A 278 0.51 -13.94 -11.28
N LYS A 279 0.87 -15.23 -11.19
CA LYS A 279 0.49 -16.23 -12.22
C LYS A 279 -0.99 -16.58 -12.12
N GLU A 280 -1.53 -16.63 -10.90
CA GLU A 280 -2.96 -16.81 -10.67
C GLU A 280 -3.77 -15.64 -11.22
N LEU A 281 -3.28 -14.40 -11.04
CA LEU A 281 -3.83 -13.21 -11.65
C LEU A 281 -3.90 -13.35 -13.18
N ALA A 282 -2.81 -13.73 -13.84
CA ALA A 282 -2.78 -13.90 -15.29
C ALA A 282 -3.74 -15.01 -15.79
N ALA A 283 -3.94 -16.06 -15.00
CA ALA A 283 -4.88 -17.14 -15.32
C ALA A 283 -6.35 -16.68 -15.21
N LEU A 284 -6.66 -15.80 -14.27
CA LEU A 284 -8.02 -15.25 -14.06
C LEU A 284 -8.33 -14.09 -15.03
N PHE A 285 -7.33 -13.27 -15.32
CA PHE A 285 -7.44 -12.07 -16.14
C PHE A 285 -6.43 -12.13 -17.30
N PRO A 286 -6.76 -12.80 -18.42
CA PRO A 286 -5.79 -13.08 -19.48
C PRO A 286 -5.35 -11.86 -20.27
N LYS A 287 -6.06 -10.72 -20.14
CA LYS A 287 -5.74 -9.45 -20.79
C LYS A 287 -5.59 -8.36 -19.72
N ILE A 288 -4.37 -8.05 -19.33
CA ILE A 288 -4.05 -6.91 -18.48
C ILE A 288 -3.28 -5.89 -19.31
N ASP A 289 -3.84 -4.69 -19.47
CA ASP A 289 -3.21 -3.64 -20.29
C ASP A 289 -2.15 -2.88 -19.50
N PHE A 290 -2.37 -2.68 -18.20
CA PHE A 290 -1.45 -2.01 -17.29
C PHE A 290 -1.34 -2.76 -15.96
N ALA A 291 -0.11 -3.12 -15.57
CA ALA A 291 0.20 -3.54 -14.20
C ALA A 291 0.92 -2.40 -13.49
N ILE A 292 0.37 -1.98 -12.35
CA ILE A 292 0.94 -0.99 -11.45
C ILE A 292 1.55 -1.75 -10.27
N LEU A 293 2.88 -1.77 -10.16
CA LEU A 293 3.60 -2.60 -9.17
C LEU A 293 4.63 -1.78 -8.39
N GLY A 294 4.72 -2.05 -7.08
CA GLY A 294 5.72 -1.45 -6.20
C GLY A 294 7.14 -1.88 -6.57
N VAL A 295 8.08 -0.93 -6.60
CA VAL A 295 9.51 -1.18 -6.85
C VAL A 295 10.43 -0.65 -5.75
N GLY A 296 9.88 0.08 -4.77
CA GLY A 296 10.61 0.62 -3.62
C GLY A 296 10.19 -0.04 -2.30
N ALA A 297 10.82 0.39 -1.21
CA ALA A 297 10.68 -0.19 0.13
C ALA A 297 11.21 -1.62 0.27
N TYR A 298 12.28 -1.96 -0.45
CA TYR A 298 12.72 -3.36 -0.56
C TYR A 298 14.00 -3.72 0.20
N GLU A 299 14.74 -2.74 0.74
CA GLU A 299 15.92 -3.01 1.58
C GLU A 299 15.66 -2.82 3.08
N PRO A 300 16.26 -3.65 3.95
CA PRO A 300 17.16 -4.75 3.62
C PRO A 300 16.37 -5.99 3.17
N ARG A 301 16.85 -6.70 2.14
CA ARG A 301 16.13 -7.85 1.55
C ARG A 301 15.65 -8.89 2.57
N TRP A 302 16.48 -9.25 3.55
CA TRP A 302 16.13 -10.26 4.56
C TRP A 302 14.89 -9.89 5.40
N PHE A 303 14.58 -8.59 5.52
CA PHE A 303 13.44 -8.08 6.28
C PHE A 303 12.26 -7.73 5.36
N MET A 304 12.54 -7.10 4.22
CA MET A 304 11.50 -6.54 3.34
C MET A 304 10.96 -7.52 2.30
N GLN A 305 11.77 -8.48 1.82
CA GLN A 305 11.38 -9.43 0.76
C GLN A 305 10.02 -10.11 0.98
N PRO A 306 9.61 -10.48 2.21
CA PRO A 306 8.32 -11.11 2.42
C PRO A 306 7.11 -10.23 2.06
N ASN A 307 7.30 -8.91 1.96
CA ASN A 307 6.21 -7.93 1.91
C ASN A 307 6.39 -6.88 0.81
N HIS A 308 7.60 -6.69 0.28
CA HIS A 308 7.91 -5.74 -0.79
C HIS A 308 8.82 -6.36 -1.86
N ASN A 309 8.39 -6.19 -3.10
CA ASN A 309 9.15 -6.50 -4.30
C ASN A 309 10.37 -5.58 -4.39
N SER A 310 11.53 -6.15 -4.70
CA SER A 310 12.60 -5.38 -5.32
C SER A 310 12.26 -5.02 -6.78
N PRO A 311 13.02 -4.14 -7.45
CA PRO A 311 12.86 -3.90 -8.88
C PRO A 311 12.93 -5.18 -9.74
N ASP A 312 13.78 -6.14 -9.37
CA ASP A 312 13.85 -7.45 -10.03
C ASP A 312 12.59 -8.30 -9.78
N ASP A 313 12.11 -8.37 -8.54
CA ASP A 313 10.87 -9.09 -8.20
C ASP A 313 9.67 -8.49 -8.94
N ALA A 314 9.59 -7.16 -9.00
CA ALA A 314 8.52 -6.44 -9.67
C ALA A 314 8.57 -6.64 -11.20
N PHE A 315 9.77 -6.70 -11.78
CA PHE A 315 9.92 -7.05 -13.19
C PHE A 315 9.47 -8.49 -13.47
N GLN A 316 9.83 -9.43 -12.60
CA GLN A 316 9.37 -10.82 -12.72
C GLN A 316 7.84 -10.92 -12.54
N ALA A 317 7.27 -10.19 -11.58
CA ALA A 317 5.83 -10.07 -11.38
C ALA A 317 5.12 -9.50 -12.61
N PHE A 318 5.69 -8.49 -13.27
CA PHE A 318 5.20 -7.97 -14.54
C PHE A 318 5.12 -9.06 -15.61
N ILE A 319 6.20 -9.85 -15.81
CA ILE A 319 6.20 -10.97 -16.75
C ILE A 319 5.15 -12.03 -16.38
N ASP A 320 5.08 -12.42 -15.11
CA ASP A 320 4.17 -13.47 -14.65
C ASP A 320 2.70 -13.04 -14.65
N SER A 321 2.43 -11.74 -14.53
CA SER A 321 1.08 -11.17 -14.70
C SER A 321 0.61 -11.14 -16.16
N ASN A 322 1.53 -11.38 -17.12
CA ASN A 322 1.26 -11.27 -18.55
C ASN A 322 0.66 -9.90 -18.96
N ALA A 323 1.02 -8.83 -18.24
CA ALA A 323 0.54 -7.49 -18.53
C ALA A 323 1.24 -6.90 -19.76
N ARG A 324 0.54 -6.03 -20.50
CA ARG A 324 1.11 -5.36 -21.68
C ARG A 324 2.09 -4.25 -21.31
N ASN A 325 1.80 -3.49 -20.26
CA ASN A 325 2.62 -2.36 -19.80
C ASN A 325 2.83 -2.43 -18.29
N PHE A 326 3.97 -1.92 -17.82
CA PHE A 326 4.34 -1.85 -16.41
C PHE A 326 4.49 -0.38 -15.99
N ILE A 327 3.68 0.07 -15.04
CA ILE A 327 3.84 1.35 -14.34
C ILE A 327 4.47 1.09 -12.96
N PRO A 328 5.74 1.47 -12.72
CA PRO A 328 6.33 1.34 -11.39
C PRO A 328 5.72 2.34 -10.40
N MET A 329 5.55 1.92 -9.14
CA MET A 329 5.05 2.76 -8.05
C MET A 329 5.80 2.49 -6.73
N HIS A 330 5.35 3.10 -5.62
CA HIS A 330 5.91 2.87 -4.27
C HIS A 330 7.38 3.29 -4.12
N PHE A 331 7.81 4.32 -4.88
CA PHE A 331 9.15 4.90 -4.79
C PHE A 331 9.10 6.44 -4.92
N GLY A 332 10.21 7.11 -4.60
CA GLY A 332 10.45 8.52 -4.93
C GLY A 332 9.68 9.56 -4.10
N ARG A 333 8.62 9.18 -3.37
CA ARG A 333 7.86 10.09 -2.51
C ARG A 333 8.25 10.01 -1.04
N PHE A 334 8.36 8.82 -0.46
CA PHE A 334 8.63 8.60 0.97
C PHE A 334 9.89 7.79 1.23
N ASP A 335 10.55 8.06 2.35
CA ASP A 335 11.74 7.38 2.88
C ASP A 335 11.31 6.26 3.84
N LEU A 336 11.19 5.02 3.33
CA LEU A 336 10.54 3.90 4.05
C LEU A 336 11.48 2.73 4.41
N SER A 337 12.69 2.70 3.86
CA SER A 337 13.53 1.50 3.78
C SER A 337 15.00 1.88 3.57
N ASP A 338 15.91 0.93 3.41
CA ASP A 338 17.35 1.21 3.37
C ASP A 338 17.94 1.62 2.01
N GLU A 339 17.21 1.47 0.90
CA GLU A 339 17.76 1.79 -0.43
C GLU A 339 17.88 3.30 -0.72
N PRO A 340 18.78 3.70 -1.64
CA PRO A 340 18.84 5.05 -2.19
C PRO A 340 17.55 5.43 -2.97
N PRO A 341 17.06 6.68 -2.88
CA PRO A 341 15.82 7.11 -3.55
C PRO A 341 15.72 6.85 -5.06
N GLY A 342 16.84 6.96 -5.78
CA GLY A 342 16.93 6.76 -7.23
C GLY A 342 17.26 5.33 -7.66
N GLU A 343 17.69 4.47 -6.72
CA GLU A 343 18.07 3.09 -7.01
C GLU A 343 16.93 2.27 -7.64
N PRO A 344 15.67 2.31 -7.13
CA PRO A 344 14.58 1.51 -7.68
C PRO A 344 14.41 1.65 -9.20
N LEU A 345 14.35 2.89 -9.70
CA LEU A 345 14.19 3.16 -11.12
C LEU A 345 15.44 2.84 -11.93
N ARG A 346 16.63 3.06 -11.37
CA ARG A 346 17.88 2.73 -12.04
C ARG A 346 17.94 1.23 -12.34
N LEU A 347 17.71 0.39 -11.33
CA LEU A 347 17.74 -1.06 -11.47
C LEU A 347 16.62 -1.58 -12.40
N LEU A 348 15.41 -1.03 -12.27
CA LEU A 348 14.29 -1.40 -13.15
C LEU A 348 14.62 -1.12 -14.63
N ASN A 349 15.18 0.05 -14.93
CA ASN A 349 15.52 0.45 -16.29
C ASN A 349 16.69 -0.37 -16.85
N GLU A 350 17.70 -0.69 -16.02
CA GLU A 350 18.78 -1.60 -16.40
C GLU A 350 18.23 -2.97 -16.81
N LYS A 351 17.32 -3.54 -16.02
CA LYS A 351 16.67 -4.83 -16.32
C LYS A 351 15.81 -4.78 -17.58
N ALA A 352 15.03 -3.70 -17.75
CA ALA A 352 14.20 -3.51 -18.94
C ALA A 352 15.04 -3.44 -20.22
N LYS A 353 16.21 -2.80 -20.15
CA LYS A 353 17.15 -2.70 -21.27
C LYS A 353 17.80 -4.05 -21.58
N GLU A 354 18.21 -4.80 -20.56
CA GLU A 354 18.77 -6.15 -20.71
C GLU A 354 17.83 -7.08 -21.49
N LEU A 355 16.52 -6.97 -21.22
CA LEU A 355 15.49 -7.83 -21.80
C LEU A 355 14.81 -7.23 -23.04
N ASN A 356 15.23 -6.05 -23.53
CA ASN A 356 14.61 -5.32 -24.64
C ASN A 356 13.11 -5.02 -24.44
N LEU A 357 12.71 -4.64 -23.23
CA LEU A 357 11.33 -4.32 -22.84
C LEU A 357 11.16 -2.88 -22.35
N THR A 358 12.11 -1.99 -22.66
CA THR A 358 12.06 -0.58 -22.24
C THR A 358 10.77 0.12 -22.69
N ASP A 359 10.22 -0.23 -23.85
CA ASP A 359 8.96 0.33 -24.37
C ASP A 359 7.73 -0.04 -23.50
N LYS A 360 7.83 -1.11 -22.70
CA LYS A 360 6.76 -1.58 -21.81
C LYS A 360 6.76 -0.87 -20.46
N ILE A 361 7.87 -0.28 -20.06
CA ILE A 361 7.98 0.41 -18.77
C ILE A 361 7.52 1.85 -18.92
N LYS A 362 6.44 2.22 -18.23
CA LYS A 362 5.82 3.54 -18.25
C LYS A 362 6.18 4.27 -16.95
N VAL A 363 7.42 4.77 -16.89
CA VAL A 363 7.87 5.59 -15.76
C VAL A 363 7.20 6.96 -15.84
N LEU A 364 6.48 7.34 -14.79
CA LEU A 364 5.83 8.64 -14.66
C LEU A 364 6.58 9.52 -13.65
N GLN A 365 6.48 10.83 -13.81
CA GLN A 365 6.75 11.81 -12.77
C GLN A 365 5.50 11.99 -11.88
N ILE A 366 5.66 12.65 -10.74
CA ILE A 366 4.51 12.95 -9.87
C ILE A 366 3.64 13.97 -10.60
N ASN A 367 2.33 13.71 -10.61
CA ASN A 367 1.29 14.42 -11.37
C ASN A 367 1.41 14.30 -12.90
N GLU A 368 2.23 13.41 -13.42
CA GLU A 368 2.22 13.05 -14.84
C GLU A 368 1.09 12.06 -15.15
N SER A 369 0.46 12.25 -16.32
CA SER A 369 -0.61 11.40 -16.85
C SER A 369 -0.16 10.57 -18.04
N LEU A 370 -0.62 9.31 -18.06
CA LEU A 370 -0.61 8.43 -19.21
C LEU A 370 -2.03 8.32 -19.77
N GLU A 371 -2.29 8.99 -20.88
CA GLU A 371 -3.59 8.99 -21.53
C GLU A 371 -3.77 7.74 -22.41
N PHE A 372 -4.97 7.15 -22.36
CA PHE A 372 -5.31 6.04 -23.24
C PHE A 372 -5.61 6.59 -24.63
N GLN A 373 -5.16 5.88 -25.67
CA GLN A 373 -5.49 6.30 -27.03
C GLN A 373 -7.01 6.29 -27.22
N PRO A 374 -7.60 7.34 -27.83
CA PRO A 374 -9.02 7.34 -28.17
C PRO A 374 -9.36 6.09 -28.96
N LEU A 375 -10.51 5.50 -28.69
CA LEU A 375 -11.04 4.44 -29.53
C LEU A 375 -11.26 5.06 -30.91
N ASP A 376 -10.61 4.51 -31.95
CA ASP A 376 -11.02 4.79 -33.32
C ASP A 376 -12.52 4.44 -33.39
N GLY A 377 -13.36 5.46 -33.61
CA GLY A 377 -14.81 5.31 -33.58
C GLY A 377 -15.25 4.24 -34.58
N GLY A 378 -15.79 3.14 -34.06
CA GLY A 378 -16.49 2.11 -34.83
C GLY A 378 -17.92 2.52 -35.17
#